data_AF-A0A2G9Y2I7-F1
#
_entry.id   AF-A0A2G9Y2I7-F1
#
_cell.length_a   1.000
_cell.length_b   1.000
_cell.length_c   1.000
_cell.angle_alpha   90.00
_cell.angle_beta   90.00
_cell.angle_gamma   90.00
#
_symmetry.space_group_name_H-M   'P 1'
#
loop_
_entity.id
_entity.type
_entity.pdbx_description
1 polymer ?
#
loop_
_entity_poly.entity_id
_entity_poly.type
_entity_poly.pdbx_seq_one_letter_code
_entity_poly.pdbx_strand_id
1 'polypeptide(L)'
;DFAGERYYFSDNSNGLFISSFDPTAGINRDYERKNFSFHISEFSRGKIVVDYHIENTDFGKVSVFDITGRKVYHKDLYFRIADSHFELRENFASGIYFVFIEFGGKTEIAKTNIVK
;
A
#
# COMPACT_ATOMS: atom_id res chain seq x y z
N ASP A 1 -13.94 42.73 32.96
CA ASP A 1 -14.68 41.57 32.43
C ASP A 1 -13.83 40.77 31.46
N PHE A 2 -13.16 39.74 31.98
CA PHE A 2 -12.56 38.64 31.20
C PHE A 2 -13.20 37.36 31.74
N ALA A 3 -14.23 36.87 31.07
CA ALA A 3 -14.86 35.59 31.41
C ALA A 3 -14.20 34.51 30.56
N GLY A 4 -13.40 33.67 31.21
CA GLY A 4 -12.72 32.55 30.59
C GLY A 4 -13.71 31.46 30.16
N GLU A 5 -13.59 31.06 28.91
CA GLU A 5 -14.24 29.84 28.44
C GLU A 5 -13.33 28.64 28.74
N ARG A 6 -13.72 27.89 29.76
CA ARG A 6 -13.19 26.57 30.07
C ARG A 6 -13.69 25.59 29.01
N TYR A 7 -12.78 25.08 28.19
CA TYR A 7 -13.07 23.92 27.37
C TYR A 7 -13.09 22.68 28.26
N TYR A 8 -14.30 22.17 28.52
CA TYR A 8 -14.51 20.89 29.17
C TYR A 8 -14.19 19.78 28.16
N PHE A 9 -13.12 19.03 28.40
CA PHE A 9 -12.95 17.73 27.77
C PHE A 9 -13.75 16.72 28.59
N SER A 10 -14.93 16.33 28.09
CA SER A 10 -15.59 15.13 28.57
C SER A 10 -14.89 13.92 27.96
N ASP A 11 -14.15 13.22 28.81
CA ASP A 11 -13.63 11.89 28.55
C ASP A 11 -14.81 10.93 28.44
N ASN A 12 -15.13 10.48 27.23
CA ASN A 12 -16.03 9.36 27.00
C ASN A 12 -15.69 8.67 25.67
N SER A 13 -14.90 7.60 25.81
CA SER A 13 -14.99 6.29 25.16
C SER A 13 -15.37 6.20 23.66
N ASN A 14 -14.44 5.63 22.89
CA ASN A 14 -14.67 4.77 21.71
C ASN A 14 -15.62 5.31 20.64
N GLY A 15 -15.11 6.20 19.77
CA GLY A 15 -15.84 6.62 18.58
C GLY A 15 -14.89 7.00 17.44
N LEU A 16 -14.60 6.03 16.58
CA LEU A 16 -14.24 6.19 15.15
C LEU A 16 -13.43 7.44 14.77
N PHE A 17 -12.10 7.31 14.70
CA PHE A 17 -11.29 8.20 13.85
C PHE A 17 -11.52 7.83 12.39
N ILE A 18 -12.56 8.37 11.76
CA ILE A 18 -12.55 8.54 10.29
C ILE A 18 -12.04 9.95 10.08
N SER A 19 -10.71 10.11 10.07
CA SER A 19 -10.17 11.31 9.45
C SER A 19 -10.56 11.23 7.98
N SER A 20 -11.08 12.33 7.46
CA SER A 20 -11.28 12.55 6.04
C SER A 20 -9.94 12.32 5.34
N PHE A 21 -9.76 11.13 4.77
CA PHE A 21 -8.64 10.83 3.90
C PHE A 21 -8.81 11.68 2.64
N ASP A 22 -8.12 12.81 2.60
CA ASP A 22 -7.94 13.58 1.38
C ASP A 22 -6.71 13.01 0.65
N PRO A 23 -6.88 12.27 -0.46
CA PRO A 23 -5.76 11.71 -1.21
C PRO A 23 -4.86 12.78 -1.84
N THR A 24 -5.25 14.06 -1.75
CA THR A 24 -4.53 15.20 -2.33
C THR A 24 -3.97 16.18 -1.31
N ALA A 25 -4.22 15.98 -0.02
CA ALA A 25 -3.63 16.78 1.05
C ALA A 25 -2.10 16.55 1.07
N GLY A 26 -1.35 17.54 0.58
CA GLY A 26 0.11 17.50 0.51
C GLY A 26 0.70 17.27 -0.89
N ILE A 27 -0.11 17.22 -1.95
CA ILE A 27 0.41 17.19 -3.33
C ILE A 27 0.94 18.60 -3.69
N ASN A 28 2.22 18.80 -3.42
CA ASN A 28 2.97 19.95 -3.91
C ASN A 28 3.04 19.87 -5.46
N ARG A 29 2.90 21.00 -6.15
CA ARG A 29 2.87 21.05 -7.64
C ARG A 29 4.21 20.66 -8.29
N ASP A 30 5.26 20.53 -7.50
CA ASP A 30 6.56 19.95 -7.88
C ASP A 30 6.56 18.44 -7.57
N TYR A 31 5.74 17.67 -8.31
CA TYR A 31 5.73 16.22 -8.19
C TYR A 31 7.03 15.68 -8.79
N GLU A 32 8.09 15.58 -7.98
CA GLU A 32 9.26 14.76 -8.29
C GLU A 32 8.74 13.37 -8.64
N ARG A 33 8.84 12.98 -9.92
CA ARG A 33 8.56 11.61 -10.34
C ARG A 33 9.38 10.70 -9.45
N LYS A 34 8.73 9.87 -8.65
CA LYS A 34 9.43 8.83 -7.88
C LYS A 34 10.25 8.01 -8.89
N ASN A 35 11.54 7.81 -8.61
CA ASN A 35 12.45 6.97 -9.43
C ASN A 35 12.00 5.49 -9.56
N PHE A 36 10.90 5.12 -8.90
CA PHE A 36 10.17 3.88 -9.10
C PHE A 36 8.70 4.08 -8.69
N SER A 37 7.80 3.30 -9.28
CA SER A 37 6.40 3.21 -8.86
C SER A 37 5.87 1.80 -9.10
N PHE A 38 4.96 1.38 -8.22
CA PHE A 38 4.25 0.12 -8.36
C PHE A 38 2.75 0.36 -8.48
N HIS A 39 2.12 -0.35 -9.39
CA HIS A 39 0.67 -0.43 -9.51
C HIS A 39 0.23 -1.88 -9.35
N ILE A 40 -0.75 -2.12 -8.50
CA ILE A 40 -1.25 -3.47 -8.22
C ILE A 40 -2.62 -3.58 -8.84
N SER A 41 -2.71 -4.40 -9.88
CA SER A 41 -3.95 -4.68 -10.58
C SER A 41 -4.57 -5.96 -10.02
N GLU A 42 -5.86 -5.88 -9.72
CA GLU A 42 -6.63 -7.02 -9.20
C GLU A 42 -6.93 -7.98 -10.35
N PHE A 43 -6.71 -9.27 -10.14
CA PHE A 43 -7.13 -10.27 -11.11
C PHE A 43 -8.12 -11.26 -10.49
N SER A 44 -9.32 -11.30 -11.06
CA SER A 44 -10.23 -12.44 -10.93
C SER A 44 -9.47 -13.70 -11.36
N ARG A 45 -9.54 -14.80 -10.58
CA ARG A 45 -8.77 -16.07 -10.71
C ARG A 45 -7.58 -16.27 -9.75
N GLY A 46 -7.53 -15.56 -8.63
CA GLY A 46 -6.61 -15.95 -7.54
C GLY A 46 -5.15 -15.52 -7.72
N LYS A 47 -4.89 -14.52 -8.56
CA LYS A 47 -3.52 -14.01 -8.82
C LYS A 47 -3.46 -12.53 -8.53
N ILE A 48 -2.29 -12.07 -8.08
CA ILE A 48 -1.97 -10.66 -7.94
C ILE A 48 -1.00 -10.28 -9.06
N VAL A 49 -1.35 -9.28 -9.86
CA VAL A 49 -0.46 -8.73 -10.89
C VAL A 49 0.11 -7.43 -10.36
N VAL A 50 1.43 -7.30 -10.47
CA VAL A 50 2.15 -6.09 -10.07
C VAL A 50 2.80 -5.52 -11.31
N ASP A 51 2.29 -4.38 -11.75
CA ASP A 51 2.89 -3.53 -12.76
C ASP A 51 3.91 -2.61 -12.08
N TYR A 52 5.07 -2.42 -12.69
CA TYR A 52 6.13 -1.59 -12.12
C TYR A 52 6.83 -0.76 -13.18
N HIS A 53 7.21 0.45 -12.76
CA HIS A 53 8.15 1.32 -13.46
C HIS A 53 9.35 1.55 -12.55
N ILE A 54 10.56 1.25 -13.04
CA ILE A 54 11.78 1.36 -12.25
C ILE A 54 12.90 1.96 -13.11
N GLU A 55 13.60 2.96 -12.57
CA GLU A 55 14.73 3.64 -13.23
C GLU A 55 16.12 3.17 -12.78
N ASN A 56 16.20 2.27 -11.79
CA ASN A 56 17.46 1.64 -11.36
C ASN A 56 17.32 0.11 -11.21
N THR A 57 18.34 -0.68 -11.48
CA THR A 57 18.26 -2.14 -11.28
C THR A 57 18.72 -2.48 -9.87
N ASP A 58 17.91 -3.21 -9.10
CA ASP A 58 18.27 -3.65 -7.74
C ASP A 58 17.44 -4.87 -7.29
N PHE A 59 17.86 -5.48 -6.19
CA PHE A 59 17.03 -6.44 -5.47
C PHE A 59 15.94 -5.73 -4.67
N GLY A 60 14.76 -6.32 -4.67
CA GLY A 60 13.64 -5.89 -3.87
C GLY A 60 12.90 -7.08 -3.26
N LYS A 61 11.92 -6.78 -2.42
CA LYS A 61 11.15 -7.78 -1.70
C LYS A 61 9.68 -7.54 -1.91
N VAL A 62 8.94 -8.61 -2.17
CA VAL A 62 7.48 -8.57 -2.20
C VAL A 62 6.96 -9.41 -1.07
N SER A 63 6.04 -8.85 -0.29
CA SER A 63 5.34 -9.56 0.79
C SER A 63 3.85 -9.32 0.67
N VAL A 64 3.04 -10.36 0.89
CA VAL A 64 1.57 -10.26 0.90
C VAL A 64 1.07 -10.63 2.28
N PHE A 65 0.20 -9.79 2.81
CA PHE A 65 -0.45 -9.97 4.11
C PHE A 65 -1.96 -10.08 3.91
N ASP A 66 -2.60 -10.97 4.66
CA ASP A 66 -4.05 -11.02 4.73
C ASP A 66 -4.62 -9.91 5.62
N ILE A 67 -5.94 -9.78 5.67
CA ILE A 67 -6.62 -8.75 6.47
C ILE A 67 -6.33 -8.85 7.99
N THR A 68 -5.84 -9.99 8.47
CA THR A 68 -5.45 -10.16 9.88
C THR A 68 -4.02 -9.70 10.16
N GLY A 69 -3.28 -9.25 9.14
CA GLY A 69 -1.89 -8.87 9.24
C GLY A 69 -0.93 -10.06 9.21
N ARG A 70 -1.41 -11.28 8.91
CA ARG A 70 -0.54 -12.45 8.75
C ARG A 70 0.10 -12.43 7.37
N LYS A 71 1.43 -12.58 7.32
CA LYS A 71 2.18 -12.73 6.08
C LYS A 71 1.86 -14.09 5.46
N VAL A 72 1.26 -14.07 4.27
CA VAL A 72 0.83 -15.27 3.53
C VAL A 72 1.73 -15.58 2.33
N TYR A 73 2.53 -14.61 1.89
CA TYR A 73 3.50 -14.81 0.83
C TYR A 73 4.69 -13.86 1.00
N HIS A 74 5.85 -14.32 0.55
CA HIS A 74 7.06 -13.51 0.47
C HIS A 74 7.96 -14.03 -0.63
N LYS A 75 8.58 -13.11 -1.38
CA LYS A 75 9.59 -13.43 -2.39
C LYS A 75 10.56 -12.27 -2.58
N ASP A 76 11.84 -12.58 -2.63
CA ASP A 76 12.87 -11.67 -3.10
C ASP A 76 12.88 -11.68 -4.64
N LEU A 77 12.89 -10.49 -5.25
CA LEU A 77 12.87 -10.29 -6.69
C LEU A 77 14.04 -9.42 -7.12
N TYR A 78 14.58 -9.72 -8.30
CA TYR A 78 15.54 -8.85 -8.96
C TYR A 78 14.78 -7.98 -9.96
N PHE A 79 14.66 -6.69 -9.66
CA PHE A 79 13.99 -5.72 -10.50
C PHE A 79 14.98 -5.09 -11.47
N ARG A 80 14.66 -5.11 -12.76
CA ARG A 80 15.44 -4.49 -13.83
C ARG A 80 14.79 -3.18 -14.26
N ILE A 81 15.61 -2.25 -14.75
CA ILE A 81 15.13 -1.00 -15.37
C ILE A 81 14.19 -1.35 -16.52
N ALA A 82 12.89 -1.11 -16.32
CA ALA A 82 11.83 -1.41 -17.28
C ALA A 82 10.49 -0.85 -16.80
N ASP A 83 9.58 -0.67 -17.76
CA ASP A 83 8.14 -0.79 -17.58
C ASP A 83 7.75 -2.24 -17.80
N SER A 84 7.33 -2.95 -16.74
CA SER A 84 7.05 -4.38 -16.83
C SER A 84 6.05 -4.80 -15.77
N HIS A 85 5.68 -6.08 -15.78
CA HIS A 85 4.80 -6.67 -14.77
C HIS A 85 5.31 -8.04 -14.33
N PHE A 86 4.85 -8.50 -13.17
CA PHE A 86 5.01 -9.88 -12.73
C PHE A 86 3.75 -10.38 -12.03
N GLU A 87 3.56 -11.70 -12.03
CA GLU A 87 2.43 -12.36 -11.38
C GLU A 87 2.86 -13.07 -10.09
N LEU A 88 2.10 -12.87 -9.02
CA LEU A 88 2.15 -13.71 -7.83
C LEU A 88 1.12 -14.83 -7.97
N ARG A 89 1.59 -16.02 -8.34
CA ARG A 89 0.77 -17.21 -8.64
C ARG A 89 0.69 -18.16 -7.45
N GLU A 90 0.10 -17.69 -6.35
CA GLU A 90 -0.20 -18.54 -5.19
C GLU A 90 -1.69 -18.87 -5.12
N ASN A 91 -2.03 -19.93 -4.38
CA ASN A 91 -3.42 -20.29 -4.14
C ASN A 91 -4.05 -19.44 -3.02
N PHE A 92 -4.07 -18.12 -3.20
CA PHE A 92 -4.70 -17.22 -2.25
C PHE A 92 -6.20 -17.54 -2.12
N ALA A 93 -6.74 -17.42 -0.91
CA ALA A 93 -8.19 -17.50 -0.70
C ALA A 93 -8.88 -16.24 -1.25
N SER A 94 -10.19 -16.28 -1.44
CA SER A 94 -10.94 -15.04 -1.71
C SER A 94 -10.87 -14.15 -0.47
N GLY A 95 -10.56 -12.87 -0.64
CA GLY A 95 -10.40 -11.94 0.47
C GLY A 95 -9.64 -10.67 0.12
N ILE A 96 -9.41 -9.85 1.15
CA ILE A 96 -8.64 -8.61 1.06
C ILE A 96 -7.20 -8.89 1.47
N TYR A 97 -6.26 -8.34 0.69
CA TYR A 97 -4.84 -8.48 0.89
C TYR A 97 -4.13 -7.12 0.81
N PHE A 98 -3.00 -7.04 1.50
CA PHE A 98 -2.07 -5.92 1.44
C PHE A 98 -0.74 -6.42 0.89
N VAL A 99 -0.29 -5.81 -0.19
CA VAL A 99 0.97 -6.15 -0.85
C VAL A 99 1.97 -5.05 -0.53
N PHE A 100 3.11 -5.47 0.00
CA PHE A 100 4.23 -4.62 0.37
C PHE A 100 5.36 -4.90 -0.62
N ILE A 101 5.89 -3.86 -1.23
CA ILE A 101 7.01 -3.94 -2.15
C ILE A 101 8.12 -3.04 -1.63
N GLU A 102 9.25 -3.65 -1.27
CA GLU A 102 10.45 -2.96 -0.82
C GLU A 102 11.45 -2.91 -1.98
N PHE A 103 11.91 -1.71 -2.33
CA PHE A 103 12.87 -1.50 -3.42
C PHE A 103 13.72 -0.26 -3.13
N GLY A 104 15.05 -0.35 -3.28
CA GLY A 104 15.96 0.80 -3.09
C GLY A 104 15.84 1.49 -1.73
N GLY A 105 15.58 0.73 -0.66
CA GLY A 105 15.40 1.25 0.70
C GLY A 105 14.06 1.95 0.97
N LYS A 106 13.10 1.89 0.03
CA LYS A 106 11.76 2.44 0.19
C LYS A 106 10.71 1.33 0.11
N THR A 107 9.54 1.58 0.68
CA THR A 107 8.42 0.63 0.70
C THR A 107 7.17 1.26 0.09
N GLU A 108 6.53 0.55 -0.82
CA GLU A 108 5.17 0.86 -1.29
C GLU A 108 4.19 -0.22 -0.83
N ILE A 109 2.97 0.23 -0.54
CA ILE A 109 1.90 -0.61 -0.02
C ILE A 109 0.68 -0.38 -0.89
N ALA A 110 0.05 -1.46 -1.35
CA ALA A 110 -1.23 -1.39 -2.03
C ALA A 110 -2.19 -2.47 -1.53
N LYS A 111 -3.47 -2.13 -1.52
CA LYS A 111 -4.57 -3.01 -1.17
C LYS A 111 -5.10 -3.65 -2.45
N THR A 112 -5.44 -4.93 -2.39
CA THR A 112 -6.11 -5.65 -3.47
C THR A 112 -7.13 -6.64 -2.91
N ASN A 113 -8.20 -6.91 -3.64
CA ASN A 113 -9.13 -8.00 -3.36
C ASN A 113 -8.99 -9.13 -4.38
N ILE A 114 -8.98 -10.36 -3.87
CA ILE A 114 -9.01 -11.58 -4.68
C ILE A 114 -10.41 -12.16 -4.63
N VAL A 115 -10.98 -12.40 -5.81
CA VAL A 115 -12.26 -13.09 -6.00
C VAL A 115 -12.02 -14.28 -6.92
N LYS A 116 -12.45 -15.48 -6.50
CA LYS A 116 -12.39 -16.73 -7.29
C LYS A 116 -13.65 -16.94 -8.09
#